data_AF-A0A7J4Q5A5-F1
#
_entry.id   AF-A0A7J4Q5A5-F1
#
_cell.length_a   1.000
_cell.length_b   1.000
_cell.length_c   1.000
_cell.angle_alpha   90.00
_cell.angle_beta   90.00
_cell.angle_gamma   90.00
#
_symmetry.space_group_name_H-M   'P 1'
#
loop_
_entity.id
_entity.type
_entity.pdbx_description
1 polymer ?
#
loop_
_entity_poly.entity_id
_entity_poly.type
_entity_poly.pdbx_seq_one_letter_code
_entity_poly.pdbx_strand_id
1 'polypeptide(L)'
;MNRVIFDDNATTNPKFGSIPLDRSLDELLGSGILLVKKPRGPTSHQLTAWIRNVLGIKKIGHGGTLDPMATGLLTILCGRATRLTDIILKGDKRYISVIRFGRNIDSLELESLLASLVGEIYNVPPKESAVKVQVRTRTISSLRLLDFDSESRIAAIEISCVAGTYIRTLTRDIGLLLNTSCEMLELHRDKTSIFDESMACNMHQLVDAIFLWKEHNDERSLRKLLTPVESILTKIPSITIKDGAVAAMTHGAPLARPGVVNASSKITSGSLVVINSMKGEAVAVAEINIDIDDVSDMKKGQVAVAKSVLMPTGIYPQNWSKQN
;
A
#
# COMPACT_ATOMS: atom_id res chain seq x y z
N MET A 1 19.21 -6.81 6.44
CA MET A 1 19.01 -7.80 5.36
C MET A 1 20.36 -8.04 4.71
N ASN A 2 20.82 -9.29 4.64
CA ASN A 2 22.03 -9.60 3.90
C ASN A 2 21.79 -9.32 2.41
N ARG A 3 22.78 -8.71 1.76
CA ARG A 3 22.77 -8.46 0.31
C ARG A 3 23.90 -9.27 -0.34
N VAL A 4 23.64 -9.79 -1.53
CA VAL A 4 24.65 -10.37 -2.40
C VAL A 4 25.13 -9.28 -3.34
N ILE A 5 26.45 -9.09 -3.45
CA ILE A 5 27.05 -8.06 -4.31
C ILE A 5 27.64 -8.73 -5.55
N PHE A 6 27.29 -8.19 -6.72
CA PHE A 6 27.72 -8.69 -8.03
C PHE A 6 28.69 -7.73 -8.73
N ASP A 7 28.65 -6.44 -8.37
CA ASP A 7 29.56 -5.41 -8.88
C ASP A 7 29.81 -4.33 -7.82
N ASP A 8 30.94 -4.43 -7.12
CA ASP A 8 31.37 -3.45 -6.11
C ASP A 8 31.85 -2.12 -6.72
N ASN A 9 32.15 -2.08 -8.03
CA ASN A 9 32.71 -0.91 -8.70
C ASN A 9 31.64 -0.06 -9.41
N ALA A 10 30.37 -0.44 -9.30
CA ALA A 10 29.28 0.28 -9.94
C ALA A 10 29.12 1.69 -9.33
N THR A 11 29.01 2.70 -10.20
CA THR A 11 28.80 4.09 -9.81
C THR A 11 27.53 4.64 -10.45
N THR A 12 26.90 5.61 -9.79
CA THR A 12 25.72 6.33 -10.30
C THR A 12 26.08 7.77 -10.61
N ASN A 13 25.57 8.30 -11.72
CA ASN A 13 25.81 9.68 -12.09
C ASN A 13 24.83 10.60 -11.33
N PRO A 14 25.32 11.59 -10.55
CA PRO A 14 24.46 12.45 -9.74
C PRO A 14 23.56 13.39 -10.57
N LYS A 15 23.82 13.55 -11.88
CA LYS A 15 23.00 14.40 -12.76
C LYS A 15 21.63 13.81 -13.13
N PHE A 16 21.41 12.52 -12.89
CA PHE A 16 20.20 11.81 -13.33
C PHE A 16 19.44 11.21 -12.15
N GLY A 17 18.11 11.25 -12.19
CA GLY A 17 17.27 10.80 -11.09
C GLY A 17 17.48 11.61 -9.81
N SER A 18 16.85 11.15 -8.73
CA SER A 18 16.92 11.79 -7.42
C SER A 18 16.81 10.76 -6.30
N ILE A 19 17.25 11.11 -5.09
CA ILE A 19 16.94 10.29 -3.92
C ILE A 19 15.43 10.40 -3.69
N PRO A 20 14.68 9.32 -3.41
CA PRO A 20 13.21 9.37 -3.30
C PRO A 20 12.65 10.44 -2.37
N LEU A 21 13.34 10.74 -1.27
CA LEU A 21 12.94 11.75 -0.28
C LEU A 21 13.19 13.20 -0.74
N ASP A 22 14.06 13.39 -1.74
CA ASP A 22 14.44 14.70 -2.27
C ASP A 22 13.67 15.05 -3.55
N ARG A 23 12.70 14.21 -3.95
CA ARG A 23 11.87 14.43 -5.14
C ARG A 23 11.13 15.77 -5.07
N SER A 24 11.05 16.41 -6.22
CA SER A 24 10.19 17.57 -6.46
C SER A 24 8.71 17.20 -6.28
N LEU A 25 7.86 18.21 -6.10
CA LEU A 25 6.41 18.00 -6.01
C LEU A 25 5.86 17.29 -7.26
N ASP A 26 6.30 17.68 -8.46
CA ASP A 26 5.84 17.07 -9.72
C ASP A 26 6.19 15.58 -9.80
N GLU A 27 7.39 15.19 -9.36
CA GLU A 27 7.80 13.78 -9.28
C GLU A 27 6.94 12.99 -8.29
N LEU A 28 6.64 13.58 -7.12
CA LEU A 28 5.76 12.97 -6.12
C LEU A 28 4.31 12.85 -6.59
N LEU A 29 3.77 13.86 -7.30
CA LEU A 29 2.45 13.76 -7.94
C LEU A 29 2.45 12.74 -9.07
N GLY A 30 3.60 12.56 -9.74
CA GLY A 30 3.79 11.57 -10.80
C GLY A 30 3.88 10.13 -10.30
N SER A 31 4.35 9.89 -9.08
CA SER A 31 4.47 8.54 -8.49
C SER A 31 4.65 8.57 -6.96
N GLY A 32 3.64 9.04 -6.24
CA GLY A 32 3.64 9.15 -4.79
C GLY A 32 2.33 8.67 -4.16
N ILE A 33 2.28 8.76 -2.84
CA ILE A 33 1.18 8.29 -2.00
C ILE A 33 0.76 9.42 -1.08
N LEU A 34 -0.52 9.77 -1.11
CA LEU A 34 -1.15 10.69 -0.19
C LEU A 34 -1.98 9.89 0.82
N LEU A 35 -1.89 10.24 2.10
CA LEU A 35 -2.64 9.59 3.17
C LEU A 35 -3.74 10.54 3.63
N VAL A 36 -5.00 10.12 3.52
CA VAL A 36 -6.15 10.98 3.82
C VAL A 36 -7.03 10.36 4.89
N LYS A 37 -7.44 11.17 5.86
CA LYS A 37 -8.51 10.84 6.82
C LYS A 37 -9.85 10.98 6.11
N LYS A 38 -10.39 9.87 5.60
CA LYS A 38 -11.71 9.82 4.97
C LYS A 38 -12.77 10.21 6.02
N PRO A 39 -13.61 11.22 5.74
CA PRO A 39 -14.73 11.55 6.60
C PRO A 39 -15.90 10.58 6.40
N ARG A 40 -16.83 10.59 7.35
CA ARG A 40 -18.13 9.93 7.21
C ARG A 40 -18.95 10.64 6.12
N GLY A 41 -19.68 9.87 5.31
CA GLY A 41 -20.57 10.40 4.27
C GLY A 41 -20.18 9.96 2.87
N PRO A 42 -19.07 10.46 2.28
CA PRO A 42 -18.72 10.13 0.91
C PRO A 42 -18.26 8.67 0.79
N THR A 43 -18.47 8.08 -0.39
CA THR A 43 -17.75 6.87 -0.78
C THR A 43 -16.26 7.16 -0.94
N SER A 44 -15.41 6.13 -0.81
CA SER A 44 -13.97 6.28 -1.10
C SER A 44 -13.71 6.79 -2.52
N HIS A 45 -14.51 6.35 -3.50
CA HIS A 45 -14.40 6.79 -4.89
C HIS A 45 -14.73 8.28 -5.08
N GLN A 46 -15.78 8.79 -4.43
CA GLN A 46 -16.11 10.22 -4.46
C GLN A 46 -14.97 11.06 -3.87
N LEU A 47 -14.44 10.68 -2.71
CA LEU A 47 -13.31 11.37 -2.09
C LEU A 47 -12.09 11.37 -3.01
N THR A 48 -11.73 10.23 -3.59
CA THR A 48 -10.64 10.13 -4.56
C THR A 48 -10.86 11.01 -5.79
N ALA A 49 -12.09 11.11 -6.30
CA ALA A 49 -12.43 11.97 -7.43
C ALA A 49 -12.28 13.47 -7.07
N TRP A 50 -12.69 13.87 -5.86
CA TRP A 50 -12.48 15.24 -5.38
C TRP A 50 -10.99 15.57 -5.27
N ILE A 51 -10.19 14.68 -4.67
CA ILE A 51 -8.74 14.84 -4.55
C ILE A 51 -8.08 14.98 -5.93
N ARG A 52 -8.48 14.14 -6.90
CA ARG A 52 -8.01 14.24 -8.28
C ARG A 52 -8.22 15.64 -8.86
N ASN A 53 -9.44 16.16 -8.70
CA ASN A 53 -9.86 17.42 -9.29
C ASN A 53 -9.12 18.60 -8.64
N VAL A 54 -8.98 18.63 -7.31
CA VAL A 54 -8.28 19.72 -6.62
C VAL A 54 -6.77 19.70 -6.88
N LEU A 55 -6.14 18.51 -6.96
CA LEU A 55 -4.73 18.37 -7.33
C LEU A 55 -4.47 18.65 -8.81
N GLY A 56 -5.46 18.48 -9.68
CA GLY A 56 -5.30 18.64 -11.12
C GLY A 56 -4.52 17.51 -11.81
N ILE A 57 -4.44 16.33 -11.20
CA ILE A 57 -3.69 15.18 -11.75
C ILE A 57 -4.60 14.24 -12.54
N LYS A 58 -4.08 13.65 -13.63
CA LYS A 58 -4.89 12.80 -14.53
C LYS A 58 -5.23 11.43 -13.94
N LYS A 59 -4.28 10.81 -13.25
CA LYS A 59 -4.39 9.41 -12.79
C LYS A 59 -4.23 9.36 -11.27
N ILE A 60 -5.26 8.87 -10.60
CA ILE A 60 -5.28 8.66 -9.16
C ILE A 60 -6.08 7.39 -8.84
N GLY A 61 -5.80 6.75 -7.72
CA GLY A 61 -6.58 5.62 -7.20
C GLY A 61 -6.52 5.58 -5.68
N HIS A 62 -7.30 4.69 -5.05
CA HIS A 62 -7.20 4.44 -3.61
C HIS A 62 -6.81 3.00 -3.32
N GLY A 63 -6.15 2.77 -2.19
CA GLY A 63 -5.60 1.46 -1.79
C GLY A 63 -6.48 0.67 -0.82
N GLY A 64 -7.81 0.77 -0.95
CA GLY A 64 -8.75 -0.05 -0.19
C GLY A 64 -10.01 0.72 0.20
N THR A 65 -11.13 0.35 -0.43
CA THR A 65 -12.44 0.96 -0.21
C THR A 65 -12.87 0.88 1.26
N LEU A 66 -13.25 2.04 1.80
CA LEU A 66 -14.05 2.18 3.00
C LEU A 66 -15.50 2.51 2.62
N ASP A 67 -16.43 1.90 3.34
CA ASP A 67 -17.87 2.19 3.24
C ASP A 67 -18.16 3.67 3.50
N PRO A 68 -19.29 4.21 3.00
CA PRO A 68 -19.71 5.60 3.26
C PRO A 68 -19.70 5.99 4.73
N MET A 69 -20.17 5.10 5.60
CA MET A 69 -20.23 5.33 7.05
C MET A 69 -18.86 5.20 7.75
N ALA A 70 -17.91 4.50 7.13
CA ALA A 70 -16.60 4.25 7.72
C ALA A 70 -15.68 5.47 7.55
N THR A 71 -14.81 5.68 8.54
CA THR A 71 -13.87 6.80 8.60
C THR A 71 -12.42 6.32 8.70
N GLY A 72 -11.48 7.27 8.70
CA GLY A 72 -10.08 7.00 8.97
C GLY A 72 -9.21 6.90 7.73
N LEU A 73 -8.08 6.24 7.86
CA LEU A 73 -7.00 6.21 6.90
C LEU A 73 -7.42 5.61 5.55
N LEU A 74 -7.30 6.41 4.49
CA LEU A 74 -7.42 6.02 3.09
C LEU A 74 -6.12 6.38 2.37
N THR A 75 -5.47 5.37 1.81
CA THR A 75 -4.28 5.56 0.96
C THR A 75 -4.72 5.99 -0.44
N ILE A 76 -4.11 7.04 -0.96
CA ILE A 76 -4.36 7.61 -2.28
C ILE A 76 -3.09 7.51 -3.11
N LEU A 77 -3.18 6.83 -4.25
CA LEU A 77 -2.08 6.56 -5.16
C LEU A 77 -2.08 7.56 -6.30
N CYS A 78 -0.98 8.30 -6.48
CA CYS A 78 -0.84 9.31 -7.52
C CYS A 78 -0.07 8.77 -8.74
N GLY A 79 -0.53 9.10 -9.94
CA GLY A 79 0.17 8.82 -11.19
C GLY A 79 0.52 7.34 -11.38
N ARG A 80 1.82 7.04 -11.55
CA ARG A 80 2.31 5.67 -11.76
C ARG A 80 2.18 4.77 -10.53
N ALA A 81 2.09 5.34 -9.32
CA ALA A 81 1.86 4.56 -8.10
C ALA A 81 0.53 3.78 -8.12
N THR A 82 -0.45 4.21 -8.94
CA THR A 82 -1.71 3.46 -9.16
C THR A 82 -1.49 2.05 -9.72
N ARG A 83 -0.34 1.78 -10.34
CA ARG A 83 0.03 0.43 -10.80
C ARG A 83 0.32 -0.54 -9.64
N LEU A 84 0.46 -0.03 -8.42
CA LEU A 84 0.76 -0.81 -7.21
C LEU A 84 -0.46 -1.01 -6.31
N THR A 85 -1.66 -0.75 -6.83
CA THR A 85 -2.92 -0.91 -6.08
C THR A 85 -3.01 -2.31 -5.46
N ASP A 86 -2.67 -3.36 -6.21
CA ASP A 86 -2.70 -4.75 -5.72
C ASP A 86 -1.76 -5.02 -4.54
N ILE A 87 -0.62 -4.31 -4.47
CA ILE A 87 0.34 -4.46 -3.36
C ILE A 87 -0.27 -3.86 -2.08
N ILE A 88 -0.81 -2.64 -2.16
CA ILE A 88 -1.41 -1.96 -1.01
C ILE A 88 -2.69 -2.67 -0.55
N LEU A 89 -3.49 -3.15 -1.51
CA LEU A 89 -4.71 -3.90 -1.23
C LEU A 89 -4.43 -5.20 -0.48
N LYS A 90 -3.23 -5.78 -0.54
CA LYS A 90 -2.88 -7.00 0.20
C LYS A 90 -2.38 -6.74 1.62
N GLY A 91 -1.94 -5.51 1.92
CA GLY A 91 -1.39 -5.20 3.24
C GLY A 91 -2.42 -5.31 4.36
N ASP A 92 -1.97 -5.69 5.55
CA ASP A 92 -2.82 -5.81 6.73
C ASP A 92 -3.50 -4.49 7.08
N LYS A 93 -4.65 -4.59 7.74
CA LYS A 93 -5.49 -3.46 8.10
C LYS A 93 -5.84 -3.56 9.58
N ARG A 94 -5.95 -2.41 10.25
CA ARG A 94 -6.46 -2.34 11.61
C ARG A 94 -7.67 -1.42 11.66
N TYR A 95 -8.67 -1.84 12.41
CA TYR A 95 -9.93 -1.14 12.56
C TYR A 95 -10.29 -1.03 14.05
N ILE A 96 -10.99 0.04 14.37
CA ILE A 96 -11.77 0.19 15.59
C ILE A 96 -13.24 0.15 15.15
N SER A 97 -14.02 -0.74 15.76
CA SER A 97 -15.44 -0.91 15.45
C SER A 97 -16.25 -0.72 16.72
N VAL A 98 -17.31 0.07 16.63
CA VAL A 98 -18.31 0.20 17.70
C VAL A 98 -19.50 -0.66 17.30
N ILE A 99 -19.85 -1.61 18.17
CA ILE A 99 -20.90 -2.60 17.91
C ILE A 99 -21.94 -2.58 19.03
N ARG A 100 -23.19 -2.87 18.71
CA ARG A 100 -24.29 -2.93 19.67
C ARG A 100 -25.01 -4.27 19.62
N PHE A 101 -25.27 -4.85 20.79
CA PHE A 101 -25.97 -6.13 20.93
C PHE A 101 -27.47 -5.96 21.12
N GLY A 102 -28.24 -6.95 20.64
CA GLY A 102 -29.69 -7.02 20.80
C GLY A 102 -30.13 -7.42 22.22
N ARG A 103 -29.24 -8.04 22.99
CA ARG A 103 -29.44 -8.41 24.41
C ARG A 103 -28.22 -8.02 25.23
N ASN A 104 -28.35 -8.00 26.55
CA ASN A 104 -27.20 -7.87 27.44
C ASN A 104 -26.28 -9.08 27.28
N ILE A 105 -24.99 -8.80 27.14
CA ILE A 105 -23.91 -9.79 27.01
C ILE A 105 -23.01 -9.64 28.23
N ASP A 106 -22.52 -10.75 28.76
CA ASP A 106 -21.50 -10.73 29.79
C ASP A 106 -20.14 -10.38 29.15
N SER A 107 -19.36 -9.48 29.77
CA SER A 107 -18.08 -9.03 29.20
C SER A 107 -17.08 -10.17 29.04
N LEU A 108 -17.05 -11.14 29.96
CA LEU A 108 -16.13 -12.28 29.88
C LEU A 108 -16.56 -13.25 28.78
N GLU A 109 -17.87 -13.44 28.59
CA GLU A 109 -18.42 -14.18 27.44
C GLU A 109 -17.95 -13.55 26.11
N LEU A 110 -18.05 -12.22 26.00
CA LEU A 110 -17.61 -11.49 24.80
C LEU A 110 -16.10 -11.61 24.59
N GLU A 111 -15.27 -11.37 25.60
CA GLU A 111 -13.81 -11.47 25.49
C GLU A 111 -13.37 -12.88 25.07
N SER A 112 -13.97 -13.92 25.65
CA SER A 112 -13.70 -15.31 25.30
C SER A 112 -14.04 -15.61 23.84
N LEU A 113 -15.19 -15.12 23.35
CA LEU A 113 -15.56 -15.25 21.94
C LEU A 113 -14.57 -14.52 21.03
N LEU A 114 -14.22 -13.27 21.33
CA LEU A 114 -13.30 -12.48 20.52
C LEU A 114 -11.93 -13.17 20.42
N ALA A 115 -11.43 -13.73 21.53
CA ALA A 115 -10.19 -14.51 21.54
C ALA A 115 -10.28 -15.76 20.65
N SER A 116 -11.44 -16.44 20.62
CA SER A 116 -11.65 -17.63 19.78
C SER A 116 -11.65 -17.34 18.26
N LEU A 117 -11.90 -16.08 17.87
CA LEU A 117 -11.93 -15.64 16.47
C LEU A 117 -10.56 -15.16 15.96
N VAL A 118 -9.52 -15.18 16.79
CA VAL A 118 -8.13 -14.93 16.36
C VAL A 118 -7.61 -16.16 15.62
N GLY A 119 -7.05 -15.95 14.43
CA GLY A 119 -6.65 -17.02 13.51
C GLY A 119 -7.49 -17.02 12.23
N GLU A 120 -7.67 -18.19 11.64
CA GLU A 120 -8.43 -18.35 10.40
C GLU A 120 -9.95 -18.40 10.67
N ILE A 121 -10.70 -17.53 10.00
CA ILE A 121 -12.14 -17.48 10.04
C ILE A 121 -12.75 -17.62 8.64
N TYR A 122 -13.99 -18.09 8.57
CA TYR A 122 -14.80 -17.98 7.37
C TYR A 122 -15.45 -16.60 7.31
N ASN A 123 -15.30 -15.92 6.18
CA ASN A 123 -15.87 -14.60 5.96
C ASN A 123 -16.52 -14.53 4.58
N VAL A 124 -17.79 -14.15 4.56
CA VAL A 124 -18.59 -14.04 3.33
C VAL A 124 -18.79 -12.57 2.97
N PRO A 125 -18.41 -12.14 1.75
CA PRO A 125 -18.73 -10.80 1.28
C PRO A 125 -20.25 -10.53 1.37
N PRO A 126 -20.68 -9.34 1.83
CA PRO A 126 -22.09 -8.97 1.83
C PRO A 126 -22.61 -8.81 0.39
N LYS A 127 -23.94 -8.71 0.24
CA LYS A 127 -24.59 -8.50 -1.07
C LYS A 127 -24.08 -7.23 -1.73
N GLU A 128 -23.94 -6.15 -0.96
CA GLU A 128 -23.37 -4.87 -1.40
C GLU A 128 -21.85 -4.92 -1.38
N SER A 129 -21.24 -5.78 -2.20
CA SER A 129 -19.79 -5.86 -2.36
C SER A 129 -19.37 -5.84 -3.82
N ALA A 130 -18.16 -5.34 -4.08
CA ALA A 130 -17.57 -5.30 -5.42
C ALA A 130 -17.02 -6.66 -5.89
N VAL A 131 -17.19 -7.72 -5.10
CA VAL A 131 -16.63 -9.06 -5.37
C VAL A 131 -17.73 -10.10 -5.33
N LYS A 132 -17.53 -11.22 -6.03
CA LYS A 132 -18.47 -12.35 -5.99
C LYS A 132 -18.68 -12.85 -4.56
N VAL A 133 -19.95 -12.94 -4.16
CA VAL A 133 -20.40 -13.50 -2.88
C VAL A 133 -20.11 -15.00 -2.86
N GLN A 134 -19.13 -15.39 -2.05
CA GLN A 134 -18.73 -16.79 -1.80
C GLN A 134 -17.95 -16.84 -0.49
N VAL A 135 -17.93 -18.01 0.16
CA VAL A 135 -17.15 -18.21 1.38
C VAL A 135 -15.66 -18.08 1.09
N ARG A 136 -14.93 -17.40 1.97
CA ARG A 136 -13.48 -17.22 1.89
C ARG A 136 -12.87 -17.30 3.27
N THR A 137 -11.66 -17.85 3.36
CA THR A 137 -10.87 -17.82 4.59
C THR A 137 -10.20 -16.46 4.74
N ARG A 138 -10.21 -15.91 5.95
CA ARG A 138 -9.51 -14.67 6.33
C ARG A 138 -8.80 -14.88 7.65
N THR A 139 -7.63 -14.27 7.80
CA THR A 139 -6.87 -14.34 9.05
C THR A 139 -7.06 -13.06 9.84
N ILE A 140 -7.48 -13.20 11.10
CA ILE A 140 -7.48 -12.14 12.11
C ILE A 140 -6.22 -12.34 12.96
N SER A 141 -5.33 -11.35 12.96
CA SER A 141 -4.09 -11.40 13.75
C SER A 141 -4.28 -10.90 15.18
N SER A 142 -5.27 -10.04 15.42
CA SER A 142 -5.66 -9.61 16.76
C SER A 142 -7.11 -9.16 16.77
N LEU A 143 -7.86 -9.52 17.81
CA LEU A 143 -9.22 -9.06 18.05
C LEU A 143 -9.37 -8.81 19.55
N ARG A 144 -9.55 -7.56 19.96
CA ARG A 144 -9.55 -7.17 21.37
C ARG A 144 -10.77 -6.32 21.72
N LEU A 145 -11.34 -6.57 22.89
CA LEU A 145 -12.29 -5.66 23.52
C LEU A 145 -11.49 -4.45 24.05
N LEU A 146 -11.91 -3.25 23.67
CA LEU A 146 -11.31 -2.00 24.15
C LEU A 146 -12.13 -1.43 25.30
N ASP A 147 -13.46 -1.46 25.15
CA ASP A 147 -14.39 -0.95 26.13
C ASP A 147 -15.76 -1.63 25.95
N PHE A 148 -16.53 -1.71 27.02
CA PHE A 148 -17.87 -2.28 27.02
C PHE A 148 -18.79 -1.59 28.02
N ASP A 149 -19.85 -1.00 27.50
CA ASP A 149 -20.96 -0.47 28.28
C ASP A 149 -22.14 -1.45 28.23
N SER A 150 -22.40 -2.10 29.36
CA SER A 150 -23.46 -3.09 29.50
C SER A 150 -24.86 -2.48 29.50
N GLU A 151 -25.03 -1.21 29.92
CA GLU A 151 -26.33 -0.54 29.97
C GLU A 151 -26.83 -0.24 28.55
N SER A 152 -25.96 0.36 27.72
CA SER A 152 -26.27 0.63 26.32
C SER A 152 -26.05 -0.57 25.40
N ARG A 153 -25.42 -1.64 25.90
CA ARG A 153 -25.02 -2.86 25.16
C ARG A 153 -24.04 -2.58 24.03
N ILE A 154 -23.16 -1.61 24.23
CA ILE A 154 -22.20 -1.15 23.22
C ILE A 154 -20.81 -1.63 23.59
N ALA A 155 -20.11 -2.23 22.63
CA ALA A 155 -18.70 -2.58 22.75
C ALA A 155 -17.87 -1.81 21.71
N ALA A 156 -16.68 -1.36 22.11
CA ALA A 156 -15.64 -0.93 21.20
C ALA A 156 -14.61 -2.07 21.06
N ILE A 157 -14.32 -2.49 19.83
CA ILE A 157 -13.37 -3.58 19.54
C ILE A 157 -12.28 -3.12 18.56
N GLU A 158 -11.05 -3.56 18.78
CA GLU A 158 -9.94 -3.42 17.83
C GLU A 158 -9.79 -4.71 17.03
N ILE A 159 -9.76 -4.60 15.70
CA ILE A 159 -9.58 -5.71 14.77
C ILE A 159 -8.33 -5.47 13.92
N SER A 160 -7.33 -6.34 14.03
CA SER A 160 -6.21 -6.43 13.09
C SER A 160 -6.39 -7.67 12.21
N CYS A 161 -6.46 -7.47 10.89
CA CYS A 161 -6.78 -8.54 9.96
C CYS A 161 -6.09 -8.37 8.60
N VAL A 162 -6.04 -9.47 7.85
CA VAL A 162 -5.66 -9.43 6.44
C VAL A 162 -6.66 -8.63 5.62
N ALA A 163 -6.22 -8.14 4.47
CA ALA A 163 -7.09 -7.37 3.60
C ALA A 163 -8.25 -8.19 3.01
N GLY A 164 -9.35 -7.49 2.72
CA GLY A 164 -10.56 -8.11 2.19
C GLY A 164 -11.36 -8.88 3.24
N THR A 165 -11.06 -8.68 4.53
CA THR A 165 -11.92 -9.10 5.64
C THR A 165 -13.08 -8.11 5.78
N TYR A 166 -14.31 -8.60 5.70
CA TYR A 166 -15.52 -7.79 5.83
C TYR A 166 -15.92 -7.65 7.30
N ILE A 167 -15.56 -6.52 7.91
CA ILE A 167 -15.83 -6.23 9.34
C ILE A 167 -17.34 -6.19 9.64
N ARG A 168 -18.16 -5.74 8.68
CA ARG A 168 -19.63 -5.80 8.79
C ARG A 168 -20.14 -7.24 8.92
N THR A 169 -19.60 -8.16 8.12
CA THR A 169 -19.95 -9.58 8.20
C THR A 169 -19.46 -10.16 9.52
N LEU A 170 -18.21 -9.88 9.92
CA LEU A 170 -17.66 -10.32 11.21
C LEU A 170 -18.53 -9.85 12.38
N THR A 171 -19.01 -8.61 12.36
CA THR A 171 -19.90 -8.06 13.39
C THR A 171 -21.19 -8.86 13.49
N ARG A 172 -21.81 -9.17 12.34
CA ARG A 172 -23.00 -10.03 12.29
C ARG A 172 -22.71 -11.42 12.87
N ASP A 173 -21.59 -12.02 12.48
CA ASP A 173 -21.21 -13.37 12.90
C ASP A 173 -20.95 -13.44 14.42
N ILE A 174 -20.33 -12.40 15.02
CA ILE A 174 -20.20 -12.26 16.47
C ILE A 174 -21.57 -12.30 17.15
N GLY A 175 -22.55 -11.57 16.62
CA GLY A 175 -23.92 -11.62 17.14
C GLY A 175 -24.53 -13.02 17.09
N LEU A 176 -24.41 -13.69 15.94
CA LEU A 176 -24.94 -15.05 15.74
C LEU A 176 -24.31 -16.05 16.71
N LEU A 177 -22.99 -15.96 16.93
CA LEU A 177 -22.26 -16.84 17.87
C LEU A 177 -22.68 -16.61 19.34
N LEU A 178 -23.12 -15.40 19.68
CA LEU A 178 -23.68 -15.05 21.00
C LEU A 178 -25.21 -15.25 21.07
N ASN A 179 -25.83 -15.86 20.06
CA ASN A 179 -27.29 -16.02 19.97
C ASN A 179 -28.04 -14.69 20.12
N THR A 180 -27.57 -13.61 19.47
CA THR A 180 -28.22 -12.30 19.46
C THR A 180 -28.02 -11.58 18.12
N SER A 181 -28.65 -10.42 17.93
CA SER A 181 -28.27 -9.50 16.86
C SER A 181 -27.08 -8.66 17.29
N CYS A 182 -26.17 -8.37 16.37
CA CYS A 182 -25.08 -7.42 16.58
C CYS A 182 -25.02 -6.44 15.40
N GLU A 183 -25.17 -5.15 15.71
CA GLU A 183 -25.15 -4.06 14.75
C GLU A 183 -23.81 -3.33 14.80
N MET A 184 -23.22 -3.03 13.64
CA MET A 184 -22.04 -2.18 13.55
C MET A 184 -22.46 -0.71 13.47
N LEU A 185 -22.26 0.04 14.56
CA LEU A 185 -22.62 1.46 14.64
C LEU A 185 -21.58 2.35 13.96
N GLU A 186 -20.30 2.07 14.22
CA GLU A 186 -19.19 2.84 13.67
C GLU A 186 -18.04 1.93 13.25
N LEU A 187 -17.31 2.38 12.23
CA LEU A 187 -16.10 1.72 11.77
C LEU A 187 -15.05 2.78 11.42
N HIS A 188 -13.89 2.68 12.05
CA HIS A 188 -12.77 3.55 11.82
C HIS A 188 -11.54 2.72 11.46
N ARG A 189 -10.89 3.01 10.33
CA ARG A 189 -9.63 2.36 9.94
C ARG A 189 -8.46 3.23 10.35
N ASP A 190 -7.73 2.86 11.38
CA ASP A 190 -6.60 3.66 11.88
C ASP A 190 -5.27 3.26 11.22
N LYS A 191 -5.17 2.04 10.65
CA LYS A 191 -3.92 1.54 10.05
C LYS A 191 -4.12 0.82 8.71
N THR A 192 -3.17 1.00 7.81
CA THR A 192 -3.02 0.26 6.55
C THR A 192 -1.55 -0.04 6.29
N SER A 193 -1.16 -1.31 6.37
CA SER A 193 0.21 -1.76 6.20
C SER A 193 1.17 -1.00 7.13
N ILE A 194 2.13 -0.27 6.58
CA ILE A 194 3.11 0.56 7.29
C ILE A 194 2.58 1.93 7.71
N PHE A 195 1.41 2.33 7.22
CA PHE A 195 0.84 3.65 7.47
C PHE A 195 -0.17 3.59 8.60
N ASP A 196 -0.11 4.56 9.49
CA ASP A 196 -1.15 4.85 10.48
C ASP A 196 -1.79 6.22 10.21
N GLU A 197 -2.94 6.47 10.85
CA GLU A 197 -3.71 7.69 10.62
C GLU A 197 -3.04 8.98 11.10
N SER A 198 -2.02 8.92 11.97
CA SER A 198 -1.29 10.12 12.40
C SER A 198 -0.50 10.75 11.25
N MET A 199 -0.17 9.94 10.23
CA MET A 199 0.49 10.36 9.00
C MET A 199 -0.47 10.99 7.98
N ALA A 200 -1.78 10.95 8.22
CA ALA A 200 -2.80 11.35 7.25
C ALA A 200 -3.30 12.79 7.49
N CYS A 201 -3.47 13.53 6.40
CA CYS A 201 -4.16 14.82 6.44
C CYS A 201 -5.67 14.64 6.31
N ASN A 202 -6.45 15.61 6.79
CA ASN A 202 -7.86 15.72 6.40
C ASN A 202 -8.00 16.53 5.10
N MET A 203 -9.23 16.62 4.57
CA MET A 203 -9.48 17.34 3.31
C MET A 203 -9.26 18.84 3.39
N HIS A 204 -9.50 19.47 4.55
CA HIS A 204 -9.26 20.90 4.74
C HIS A 204 -7.76 21.21 4.62
N GLN A 205 -6.94 20.47 5.38
CA GLN A 205 -5.47 20.58 5.32
C GLN A 205 -4.92 20.36 3.92
N LEU A 206 -5.48 19.40 3.17
CA LEU A 206 -5.09 19.15 1.79
C LEU A 206 -5.42 20.33 0.88
N VAL A 207 -6.65 20.86 0.97
CA VAL A 207 -7.08 22.00 0.14
C VAL A 207 -6.27 23.26 0.48
N ASP A 208 -5.99 23.50 1.76
CA ASP A 208 -5.14 24.62 2.20
C ASP A 208 -3.71 24.49 1.64
N ALA A 209 -3.12 23.30 1.69
CA ALA A 209 -1.80 23.05 1.12
C ALA A 209 -1.77 23.24 -0.41
N ILE A 210 -2.85 22.86 -1.10
CA ILE A 210 -3.01 23.07 -2.55
C ILE A 210 -3.18 24.57 -2.86
N PHE A 211 -3.94 25.30 -2.04
CA PHE A 211 -4.12 26.74 -2.19
C PHE A 211 -2.79 27.48 -2.06
N LEU A 212 -1.99 27.17 -1.04
CA LEU A 212 -0.63 27.73 -0.89
C LEU A 212 0.26 27.43 -2.10
N TRP A 213 0.21 26.22 -2.63
CA TRP A 213 0.97 25.87 -3.82
C TRP A 213 0.53 26.66 -5.06
N LYS A 214 -0.78 26.74 -5.33
CA LYS A 214 -1.32 27.33 -6.56
C LYS A 214 -1.36 28.86 -6.54
N GLU A 215 -1.75 29.45 -5.43
CA GLU A 215 -1.98 30.90 -5.32
C GLU A 215 -0.77 31.64 -4.76
N HIS A 216 0.12 30.95 -4.03
CA HIS A 216 1.28 31.55 -3.37
C HIS A 216 2.63 30.93 -3.77
N ASN A 217 2.65 29.99 -4.71
CA ASN A 217 3.86 29.30 -5.16
C ASN A 217 4.65 28.65 -4.00
N ASP A 218 3.96 28.20 -2.95
CA ASP A 218 4.55 27.53 -1.78
C ASP A 218 4.12 26.06 -1.72
N GLU A 219 4.95 25.18 -2.29
CA GLU A 219 4.71 23.74 -2.31
C GLU A 219 5.08 23.01 -1.01
N ARG A 220 5.71 23.66 -0.03
CA ARG A 220 6.34 22.99 1.11
C ARG A 220 5.34 22.14 1.91
N SER A 221 4.14 22.66 2.13
CA SER A 221 3.08 21.96 2.85
C SER A 221 2.58 20.76 2.06
N LEU A 222 2.30 20.92 0.76
CA LEU A 222 1.80 19.83 -0.08
C LEU A 222 2.85 18.72 -0.26
N ARG A 223 4.13 19.09 -0.42
CA ARG A 223 5.24 18.14 -0.52
C ARG A 223 5.36 17.26 0.73
N LYS A 224 5.12 17.82 1.93
CA LYS A 224 5.11 17.07 3.20
C LYS A 224 3.95 16.08 3.31
N LEU A 225 2.84 16.29 2.60
CA LEU A 225 1.69 15.38 2.61
C LEU A 225 1.87 14.17 1.69
N LEU A 226 2.85 14.23 0.76
CA LEU A 226 3.12 13.18 -0.21
C LEU A 226 4.30 12.32 0.25
N THR A 227 4.07 11.02 0.29
CA THR A 227 5.10 10.01 0.55
C THR A 227 5.59 9.41 -0.77
N PRO A 228 6.90 9.20 -0.97
CA PRO A 228 7.41 8.48 -2.14
C PRO A 228 6.84 7.05 -2.24
N VAL A 229 6.65 6.57 -3.47
CA VAL A 229 6.11 5.21 -3.73
C VAL A 229 6.97 4.09 -3.13
N GLU A 230 8.27 4.34 -2.93
CA GLU A 230 9.23 3.40 -2.34
C GLU A 230 8.82 2.96 -0.92
N SER A 231 8.10 3.81 -0.19
CA SER A 231 7.64 3.52 1.17
C SER A 231 6.88 2.19 1.30
N ILE A 232 5.98 1.89 0.34
CA ILE A 232 5.17 0.66 0.35
C ILE A 232 5.90 -0.57 -0.19
N LEU A 233 7.10 -0.40 -0.73
CA LEU A 233 7.90 -1.45 -1.35
C LEU A 233 8.95 -2.04 -0.40
N THR A 234 9.09 -1.49 0.80
CA THR A 234 10.12 -1.83 1.80
C THR A 234 10.13 -3.29 2.26
N LYS A 235 8.99 -3.99 2.19
CA LYS A 235 8.87 -5.41 2.58
C LYS A 235 9.19 -6.39 1.45
N ILE A 236 9.37 -5.91 0.23
CA ILE A 236 9.61 -6.75 -0.95
C ILE A 236 11.12 -6.84 -1.17
N PRO A 237 11.70 -8.02 -1.44
CA PRO A 237 13.11 -8.15 -1.77
C PRO A 237 13.46 -7.31 -2.99
N SER A 238 14.71 -6.82 -3.05
CA SER A 238 15.11 -5.83 -4.06
C SER A 238 16.36 -6.23 -4.83
N ILE A 239 16.46 -5.76 -6.08
CA ILE A 239 17.64 -5.85 -6.92
C ILE A 239 18.02 -4.42 -7.32
N THR A 240 19.24 -4.00 -7.00
CA THR A 240 19.79 -2.71 -7.40
C THR A 240 20.50 -2.84 -8.74
N ILE A 241 20.26 -1.90 -9.66
CA ILE A 241 20.75 -1.95 -11.03
C ILE A 241 21.53 -0.70 -11.44
N LYS A 242 22.37 -0.85 -12.46
CA LYS A 242 23.18 0.23 -13.06
C LYS A 242 22.30 1.24 -13.81
N ASP A 243 22.75 2.49 -13.87
CA ASP A 243 22.08 3.59 -14.59
C ASP A 243 21.68 3.22 -16.04
N GLY A 244 22.55 2.54 -16.79
CA GLY A 244 22.23 2.09 -18.15
C GLY A 244 21.11 1.04 -18.21
N ALA A 245 21.02 0.17 -17.20
CA ALA A 245 19.94 -0.82 -17.10
C ALA A 245 18.61 -0.18 -16.66
N VAL A 246 18.67 0.89 -15.83
CA VAL A 246 17.48 1.65 -15.42
C VAL A 246 16.74 2.13 -16.66
N ALA A 247 17.44 2.86 -17.52
CA ALA A 247 16.84 3.38 -18.73
C ALA A 247 16.28 2.23 -19.60
N ALA A 248 16.98 1.10 -19.77
CA ALA A 248 16.52 0.01 -20.62
C ALA A 248 15.20 -0.60 -20.11
N MET A 249 15.10 -0.80 -18.80
CA MET A 249 13.90 -1.31 -18.15
C MET A 249 12.73 -0.34 -18.23
N THR A 250 12.96 0.98 -18.17
CA THR A 250 11.86 1.95 -18.35
C THR A 250 11.22 1.88 -19.74
N HIS A 251 11.97 1.39 -20.73
CA HIS A 251 11.48 1.11 -22.09
C HIS A 251 10.94 -0.32 -22.29
N GLY A 252 10.85 -1.12 -21.21
CA GLY A 252 10.27 -2.45 -21.23
C GLY A 252 11.25 -3.60 -21.51
N ALA A 253 12.56 -3.33 -21.57
CA ALA A 253 13.55 -4.39 -21.68
C ALA A 253 13.58 -5.24 -20.40
N PRO A 254 13.81 -6.57 -20.50
CA PRO A 254 14.07 -7.39 -19.33
C PRO A 254 15.40 -6.99 -18.67
N LEU A 255 15.52 -7.24 -17.36
CA LEU A 255 16.77 -7.06 -16.64
C LEU A 255 17.75 -8.18 -17.04
N ALA A 256 18.90 -7.81 -17.57
CA ALA A 256 20.00 -8.74 -17.83
C ALA A 256 21.08 -8.66 -16.74
N ARG A 257 21.79 -9.77 -16.51
CA ARG A 257 22.82 -9.88 -15.46
C ARG A 257 23.84 -8.74 -15.44
N PRO A 258 24.42 -8.27 -16.57
CA PRO A 258 25.43 -7.19 -16.54
C PRO A 258 24.94 -5.87 -15.91
N GLY A 259 23.62 -5.67 -15.85
CA GLY A 259 22.98 -4.51 -15.24
C GLY A 259 22.77 -4.64 -13.73
N VAL A 260 22.97 -5.81 -13.12
CA VAL A 260 22.77 -6.06 -11.70
C VAL A 260 24.00 -5.61 -10.91
N VAL A 261 23.77 -4.86 -9.82
CA VAL A 261 24.81 -4.38 -8.90
C VAL A 261 24.84 -5.23 -7.64
N ASN A 262 23.69 -5.34 -6.97
CA ASN A 262 23.51 -6.15 -5.78
C ASN A 262 22.02 -6.51 -5.61
N ALA A 263 21.73 -7.50 -4.77
CA ALA A 263 20.36 -7.93 -4.50
C ALA A 263 20.18 -8.38 -3.05
N SER A 264 18.93 -8.43 -2.58
CA SER A 264 18.59 -9.15 -1.34
C SER A 264 18.96 -10.63 -1.46
N SER A 265 19.46 -11.24 -0.38
CA SER A 265 19.74 -12.68 -0.33
C SER A 265 18.46 -13.52 -0.38
N LYS A 266 18.58 -14.80 -0.79
CA LYS A 266 17.50 -15.81 -0.73
C LYS A 266 16.26 -15.48 -1.56
N ILE A 267 16.45 -14.88 -2.73
CA ILE A 267 15.38 -14.68 -3.70
C ILE A 267 15.35 -15.91 -4.61
N THR A 268 14.21 -16.57 -4.72
CA THR A 268 13.99 -17.70 -5.61
C THR A 268 13.26 -17.28 -6.88
N SER A 269 13.43 -18.05 -7.95
CA SER A 269 12.67 -17.92 -9.20
C SER A 269 11.15 -17.84 -8.95
N GLY A 270 10.46 -17.02 -9.73
CA GLY A 270 9.03 -16.70 -9.58
C GLY A 270 8.72 -15.66 -8.49
N SER A 271 9.69 -15.25 -7.68
CA SER A 271 9.48 -14.25 -6.63
C SER A 271 9.24 -12.85 -7.21
N LEU A 272 8.38 -12.10 -6.54
CA LEU A 272 8.20 -10.67 -6.79
C LEU A 272 9.38 -9.90 -6.19
N VAL A 273 10.03 -9.06 -6.99
CA VAL A 273 11.15 -8.22 -6.58
C VAL A 273 10.94 -6.76 -6.97
N VAL A 274 11.54 -5.85 -6.21
CA VAL A 274 11.63 -4.43 -6.56
C VAL A 274 12.96 -4.17 -7.25
N ILE A 275 12.91 -3.60 -8.44
CA ILE A 275 14.10 -3.15 -9.14
C ILE A 275 14.36 -1.69 -8.77
N ASN A 276 15.52 -1.43 -8.16
CA ASN A 276 15.92 -0.11 -7.69
C ASN A 276 17.08 0.46 -8.50
N SER A 277 17.10 1.78 -8.70
CA SER A 277 18.33 2.47 -9.07
C SER A 277 19.34 2.41 -7.92
N MET A 278 20.60 2.74 -8.20
CA MET A 278 21.61 2.90 -7.13
C MET A 278 21.29 4.04 -6.15
N LYS A 279 20.36 4.95 -6.50
CA LYS A 279 19.85 6.01 -5.61
C LYS A 279 18.65 5.56 -4.77
N GLY A 280 18.23 4.30 -4.91
CA GLY A 280 17.08 3.74 -4.17
C GLY A 280 15.72 4.06 -4.80
N GLU A 281 15.69 4.59 -6.03
CA GLU A 281 14.43 4.85 -6.74
C GLU A 281 13.82 3.55 -7.26
N ALA A 282 12.53 3.35 -7.06
CA ALA A 282 11.81 2.21 -7.61
C ALA A 282 11.65 2.37 -9.13
N VAL A 283 12.40 1.57 -9.89
CA VAL A 283 12.35 1.52 -11.36
C VAL A 283 11.14 0.71 -11.79
N ALA A 284 10.98 -0.49 -11.23
CA ALA A 284 9.92 -1.41 -11.57
C ALA A 284 9.65 -2.41 -10.42
N VAL A 285 8.46 -2.98 -10.43
CA VAL A 285 8.19 -4.26 -9.77
C VAL A 285 8.28 -5.36 -10.83
N ALA A 286 9.08 -6.38 -10.55
CA ALA A 286 9.44 -7.43 -11.50
C ALA A 286 9.22 -8.83 -10.89
N GLU A 287 9.16 -9.83 -11.76
CA GLU A 287 9.31 -11.24 -11.39
C GLU A 287 10.72 -11.68 -11.78
N ILE A 288 11.42 -12.32 -10.86
CA ILE A 288 12.74 -12.91 -11.11
C ILE A 288 12.55 -14.31 -11.71
N ASN A 289 13.36 -14.66 -12.71
CA ASN A 289 13.21 -15.92 -13.44
C ASN A 289 14.28 -16.96 -13.06
N ILE A 290 15.17 -16.62 -12.15
CA ILE A 290 16.31 -17.41 -11.72
C ILE A 290 16.54 -17.21 -10.22
N ASP A 291 17.12 -18.20 -9.56
CA ASP A 291 17.51 -18.07 -8.16
C ASP A 291 18.68 -17.09 -8.05
N ILE A 292 18.67 -16.26 -7.01
CA ILE A 292 19.66 -15.18 -6.89
C ILE A 292 21.09 -15.72 -6.71
N ASP A 293 21.22 -16.91 -6.15
CA ASP A 293 22.52 -17.55 -5.92
C ASP A 293 23.18 -17.92 -7.27
N ASP A 294 22.39 -18.35 -8.26
CA ASP A 294 22.84 -18.69 -9.62
C ASP A 294 23.27 -17.45 -10.45
N VAL A 295 22.82 -16.24 -10.08
CA VAL A 295 23.19 -14.99 -10.77
C VAL A 295 24.68 -14.68 -10.65
N SER A 296 25.34 -15.22 -9.61
CA SER A 296 26.77 -15.03 -9.34
C SER A 296 27.63 -15.60 -10.47
N ASP A 297 27.25 -16.77 -10.98
CA ASP A 297 28.01 -17.54 -11.99
C ASP A 297 27.71 -17.08 -13.43
N MET A 298 26.63 -16.32 -13.62
CA MET A 298 26.23 -15.81 -14.94
C MET A 298 27.13 -14.67 -15.41
N LYS A 299 27.54 -14.68 -16.68
CA LYS A 299 28.17 -13.51 -17.34
C LYS A 299 27.17 -12.69 -18.17
N LYS A 300 26.16 -13.34 -18.72
CA LYS A 300 25.08 -12.78 -19.55
C LYS A 300 23.79 -13.55 -19.25
N GLY A 301 22.66 -13.04 -19.72
CA GLY A 301 21.36 -13.70 -19.57
C GLY A 301 20.35 -12.84 -18.80
N GLN A 302 19.08 -13.20 -18.94
CA GLN A 302 17.95 -12.53 -18.30
C GLN A 302 17.83 -12.95 -16.84
N VAL A 303 17.62 -11.97 -15.95
CA VAL A 303 17.45 -12.15 -14.51
C VAL A 303 16.00 -11.93 -14.09
N ALA A 304 15.36 -10.85 -14.59
CA ALA A 304 14.01 -10.50 -14.18
C ALA A 304 13.22 -9.83 -15.31
N VAL A 305 11.89 -9.95 -15.27
CA VAL A 305 10.96 -9.29 -16.20
C VAL A 305 10.04 -8.36 -15.43
N ALA A 306 9.94 -7.11 -15.89
CA ALA A 306 9.07 -6.13 -15.25
C ALA A 306 7.59 -6.53 -15.39
N LYS A 307 6.89 -6.67 -14.27
CA LYS A 307 5.41 -6.74 -14.22
C LYS A 307 4.81 -5.34 -14.34
N SER A 308 5.49 -4.36 -13.75
CA SER A 308 5.04 -2.98 -13.74
C SER A 308 6.23 -2.03 -13.66
N VAL A 309 6.41 -1.21 -14.69
CA VAL A 309 7.39 -0.11 -14.70
C VAL A 309 6.80 1.10 -13.96
N LEU A 310 7.57 1.62 -13.00
CA LEU A 310 7.19 2.74 -12.11
C LEU A 310 7.93 4.03 -12.46
N MET A 311 9.18 3.94 -12.89
CA MET A 311 9.96 5.11 -13.30
C MET A 311 9.55 5.58 -14.71
N PRO A 312 9.41 6.90 -14.94
CA PRO A 312 9.24 7.44 -16.29
C PRO A 312 10.46 7.17 -17.18
N THR A 313 10.25 7.10 -18.49
CA THR A 313 11.34 7.07 -19.48
C THR A 313 12.06 8.43 -19.51
N GLY A 314 13.35 8.44 -19.83
CA GLY A 314 14.13 9.66 -20.03
C GLY A 314 14.75 10.26 -18.76
N ILE A 315 14.53 9.66 -17.58
CA ILE A 315 15.18 10.09 -16.32
C ILE A 315 16.67 9.73 -16.31
N TYR A 316 17.01 8.55 -16.83
CA TYR A 316 18.38 8.07 -17.01
C TYR A 316 18.71 8.00 -18.51
N PRO A 317 19.99 8.20 -18.89
CA PRO A 317 20.40 8.25 -20.29
C PRO A 317 20.35 6.86 -20.95
N GLN A 318 19.95 6.83 -22.22
CA GLN A 318 19.94 5.61 -23.03
C GLN A 318 21.37 5.28 -23.51
N ASN A 319 22.07 4.46 -22.75
CA ASN A 319 23.46 4.10 -23.09
C ASN A 319 23.55 2.90 -24.07
N TRP A 320 22.42 2.35 -24.53
CA TRP A 320 22.39 1.24 -25.49
C TRP A 320 22.32 1.68 -26.96
N SER A 321 22.35 2.99 -27.25
CA SER A 321 22.43 3.48 -28.63
C SER A 321 23.84 4.00 -28.95
N LYS A 322 24.44 3.39 -29.97
CA LYS A 322 25.74 3.67 -30.64
C LYS A 322 26.99 2.98 -30.06
N GLN A 323 27.03 1.67 -30.24
CA GLN A 323 28.22 1.01 -30.80
C GLN A 323 27.77 0.20 -32.01
N ASN A 324 27.69 0.87 -33.16
CA ASN A 324 27.91 0.24 -34.46
C ASN A 324 29.32 0.65 -34.89
#